data_AF-X0VC90-F1
#
_entry.id   AF-X0VC90-F1
#
_cell.length_a   1.000
_cell.length_b   1.000
_cell.length_c   1.000
_cell.angle_alpha   90.00
_cell.angle_beta   90.00
_cell.angle_gamma   90.00
#
_symmetry.space_group_name_H-M   'P 1'
#
loop_
_entity.id
_entity.type
_entity.pdbx_description
1 polymer ?
#
loop_
_entity_poly.entity_id
_entity_poly.type
_entity_poly.pdbx_seq_one_letter_code
_entity_poly.pdbx_strand_id
1 'polypeptide(L)'
;VVLASLVLGATAACTAQTALALIGREFALRGAPLMDLLRYISSIDAVVGLVALGFAFCLMHAEPVIGFDAAINLQWFVLSLGIGTAMGFMLYLLTRVHCREEELLIFVVGMVTFSSGIALYLELSPLFVNAMMGITMANLPGSNDRIFNLLARLERPFYIVFLILAGAIWQPGSPWALPLAALYLSLRLVGKLGGGYLAARLATDDFRPPKGLGMGLVSQGGIAVAMVMDYYQLGSTELTGVVVTTVLIAVIVNE
;
A
#
# COMPACT_ATOMS: atom_id res chain seq x y z
N VAL A 1 -5.20 7.58 -18.82
CA VAL A 1 -3.73 7.47 -18.92
C VAL A 1 -3.02 8.08 -17.71
N VAL A 2 -3.27 9.36 -17.36
CA VAL A 2 -2.62 10.02 -16.20
C VAL A 2 -2.81 9.25 -14.89
N LEU A 3 -4.03 8.82 -14.60
CA LEU A 3 -4.35 7.99 -13.44
C LEU A 3 -3.55 6.68 -13.43
N ALA A 4 -3.57 5.93 -14.54
CA ALA A 4 -2.83 4.69 -14.69
C ALA A 4 -1.32 4.87 -14.45
N SER A 5 -0.72 5.96 -14.95
CA SER A 5 0.70 6.25 -14.68
C SER A 5 0.98 6.58 -13.21
N LEU A 6 0.06 7.28 -12.53
CA LEU A 6 0.19 7.58 -11.10
C LEU A 6 0.03 6.31 -10.25
N VAL A 7 -0.90 5.43 -10.58
CA VAL A 7 -1.07 4.13 -9.91
C VAL A 7 0.17 3.25 -10.10
N LEU A 8 0.73 3.19 -11.32
CA LEU A 8 2.00 2.50 -11.57
C LEU A 8 3.15 3.13 -10.76
N GLY A 9 3.23 4.45 -10.68
CA GLY A 9 4.22 5.14 -9.84
C GLY A 9 4.06 4.83 -8.35
N ALA A 10 2.84 4.87 -7.83
CA ALA A 10 2.51 4.59 -6.44
C ALA A 10 2.85 3.13 -6.05
N THR A 11 2.49 2.18 -6.92
CA THR A 11 2.82 0.75 -6.73
C THR A 11 4.33 0.48 -6.81
N ALA A 12 5.05 1.19 -7.68
CA ALA A 12 6.50 1.04 -7.83
C ALA A 12 7.29 1.49 -6.59
N ALA A 13 6.75 2.47 -5.85
CA ALA A 13 7.36 2.98 -4.63
C ALA A 13 7.40 1.94 -3.50
N CYS A 14 6.39 1.06 -3.43
CA CYS A 14 6.21 0.12 -2.34
C CYS A 14 7.23 -1.02 -2.35
N THR A 15 7.66 -1.46 -1.18
CA THR A 15 8.55 -2.64 -1.01
C THR A 15 7.84 -3.74 -0.20
N ALA A 16 8.20 -5.01 -0.44
CA ALA A 16 7.66 -6.14 0.32
C ALA A 16 8.27 -6.28 1.72
N GLN A 17 7.45 -6.07 2.76
CA GLN A 17 7.86 -6.34 4.15
C GLN A 17 7.89 -7.84 4.47
N THR A 18 7.02 -8.63 3.85
CA THR A 18 6.90 -10.08 4.07
C THR A 18 8.16 -10.82 3.63
N ALA A 19 8.71 -10.47 2.46
CA ALA A 19 9.98 -11.02 1.96
C ALA A 19 11.14 -10.70 2.92
N LEU A 20 11.24 -9.46 3.41
CA LEU A 20 12.22 -9.05 4.42
C LEU A 20 12.05 -9.80 5.75
N ALA A 21 10.80 -10.03 6.18
CA ALA A 21 10.50 -10.78 7.38
C ALA A 21 10.89 -12.27 7.26
N LEU A 22 10.66 -12.88 6.10
CA LEU A 22 11.03 -14.26 5.78
C LEU A 22 12.55 -14.44 5.75
N ILE A 23 13.26 -13.64 4.96
CA ILE A 23 14.73 -13.68 4.87
C ILE A 23 15.36 -13.42 6.24
N GLY A 24 14.86 -12.42 6.98
CA GLY A 24 15.36 -12.15 8.33
C GLY A 24 15.14 -13.30 9.31
N ARG A 25 14.09 -14.10 9.13
CA ARG A 25 13.84 -15.31 9.95
C ARG A 25 14.69 -16.49 9.49
N GLU A 26 14.80 -16.73 8.19
CA GLU A 26 15.49 -17.87 7.60
C GLU A 26 17.00 -17.80 7.78
N PHE A 27 17.60 -16.62 7.59
CA PHE A 27 19.03 -16.37 7.81
C PHE A 27 19.38 -15.95 9.24
N ALA A 28 18.42 -16.01 10.17
CA ALA A 28 18.58 -15.57 11.56
C ALA A 28 19.13 -14.14 11.73
N LEU A 29 18.92 -13.26 10.74
CA LEU A 29 19.34 -11.85 10.74
C LEU A 29 18.41 -10.94 11.57
N ARG A 30 17.65 -11.49 12.53
CA ARG A 30 16.76 -10.71 13.40
C ARG A 30 17.60 -9.80 14.30
N GLY A 31 17.33 -8.50 14.26
CA GLY A 31 18.09 -7.48 15.01
C GLY A 31 19.38 -7.04 14.31
N ALA A 32 19.63 -7.48 13.07
CA ALA A 32 20.69 -6.89 12.27
C ALA A 32 20.29 -5.45 11.91
N PRO A 33 21.18 -4.45 12.12
CA PRO A 33 20.84 -3.04 11.91
C PRO A 33 20.38 -2.76 10.47
N LEU A 34 20.90 -3.51 9.50
CA LEU A 34 20.48 -3.45 8.09
C LEU A 34 19.03 -3.94 7.91
N MET A 35 18.63 -5.04 8.56
CA MET A 35 17.30 -5.62 8.42
C MET A 35 16.24 -4.72 9.07
N ASP A 36 16.55 -4.14 10.23
CA ASP A 36 15.64 -3.22 10.91
C ASP A 36 15.49 -1.90 10.11
N LEU A 37 16.59 -1.42 9.52
CA LEU A 37 16.54 -0.27 8.61
C LEU A 37 15.71 -0.57 7.36
N LEU A 38 15.87 -1.73 6.72
CA LEU A 38 15.08 -2.12 5.55
C LEU A 38 13.59 -2.21 5.89
N ARG A 39 13.23 -2.80 7.04
CA ARG A 39 11.84 -2.88 7.51
C ARG A 39 11.24 -1.51 7.77
N TYR A 40 12.02 -0.61 8.37
CA TYR A 40 11.60 0.76 8.62
C TYR A 40 11.39 1.55 7.32
N ILE A 41 12.32 1.46 6.37
CA ILE A 41 12.16 2.11 5.06
C ILE A 41 10.96 1.53 4.32
N SER A 42 10.77 0.20 4.37
CA SER A 42 9.65 -0.50 3.75
C SER A 42 8.29 -0.22 4.43
N SER A 43 8.25 0.33 5.64
CA SER A 43 6.99 0.78 6.24
C SER A 43 6.64 2.20 5.82
N ILE A 44 7.64 3.08 5.74
CA ILE A 44 7.45 4.43 5.24
C ILE A 44 7.08 4.44 3.76
N ASP A 45 7.74 3.63 2.93
CA ASP A 45 7.46 3.63 1.49
C ASP A 45 6.05 3.16 1.14
N ALA A 46 5.49 2.24 1.91
CA ALA A 46 4.11 1.81 1.80
C ALA A 46 3.16 2.97 2.09
N VAL A 47 3.39 3.75 3.17
CA VAL A 47 2.59 4.93 3.48
C VAL A 47 2.67 5.97 2.36
N VAL A 48 3.87 6.22 1.82
CA VAL A 48 4.05 7.15 0.70
C VAL A 48 3.30 6.66 -0.55
N GLY A 49 3.38 5.37 -0.86
CA GLY A 49 2.64 4.77 -1.97
C GLY A 49 1.13 4.88 -1.79
N LEU A 50 0.62 4.68 -0.58
CA LEU A 50 -0.80 4.82 -0.24
C LEU A 50 -1.30 6.24 -0.38
N VAL A 51 -0.52 7.22 0.09
CA VAL A 51 -0.83 8.65 -0.08
C VAL A 51 -0.85 9.02 -1.56
N ALA A 52 0.14 8.54 -2.34
CA ALA A 52 0.17 8.75 -3.78
C ALA A 52 -1.03 8.11 -4.49
N LEU A 53 -1.47 6.92 -4.06
CA LEU A 53 -2.67 6.26 -4.56
C LEU A 53 -3.94 7.07 -4.22
N GLY A 54 -4.09 7.52 -2.98
CA GLY A 54 -5.21 8.36 -2.55
C GLY A 54 -5.29 9.65 -3.38
N PHE A 55 -4.13 10.30 -3.62
CA PHE A 55 -4.06 11.48 -4.49
C PHE A 55 -4.44 11.14 -5.94
N ALA A 56 -4.00 10.00 -6.47
CA ALA A 56 -4.35 9.56 -7.82
C ALA A 56 -5.87 9.43 -8.01
N PHE A 57 -6.58 8.89 -7.01
CA PHE A 57 -8.05 8.75 -7.05
C PHE A 57 -8.76 10.10 -6.96
N CYS A 58 -8.22 11.06 -6.22
CA CYS A 58 -8.81 12.40 -6.12
C CYS A 58 -8.84 13.11 -7.49
N LEU A 59 -7.82 12.88 -8.34
CA LEU A 59 -7.75 13.46 -9.69
C LEU A 59 -8.87 12.97 -10.63
N MET A 60 -9.60 11.91 -10.26
CA MET A 60 -10.73 11.44 -11.05
C MET A 60 -11.99 12.28 -10.88
N HIS A 61 -12.14 12.92 -9.72
CA HIS A 61 -13.33 13.71 -9.39
C HIS A 61 -13.30 15.12 -10.00
N ALA A 62 -12.16 15.54 -10.56
CA ALA A 62 -12.06 16.76 -11.32
C ALA A 62 -12.67 16.53 -12.72
N GLU A 63 -13.92 16.98 -12.92
CA GLU A 63 -14.49 17.01 -14.27
C GLU A 63 -13.60 17.82 -15.23
N PRO A 64 -13.47 17.41 -16.51
CA PRO A 64 -12.56 18.03 -17.46
C PRO A 64 -13.22 19.27 -18.09
N VAL A 65 -13.43 20.33 -17.30
CA VAL A 65 -13.73 21.66 -17.83
C VAL A 65 -12.52 22.54 -17.61
N ILE A 66 -11.47 22.28 -18.40
CA ILE A 66 -10.38 23.23 -18.67
C ILE A 66 -9.70 23.78 -17.39
N GLY A 67 -8.98 22.92 -16.66
CA GLY A 67 -8.09 23.39 -15.61
C GLY A 67 -7.74 22.33 -14.57
N PHE A 68 -6.47 22.27 -14.19
CA PHE A 68 -6.08 21.67 -12.91
C PHE A 68 -6.62 22.59 -11.80
N ASP A 69 -7.88 22.39 -11.39
CA ASP A 69 -8.36 23.06 -10.19
C ASP A 69 -7.80 22.31 -8.97
N ALA A 70 -6.59 22.71 -8.57
CA ALA A 70 -5.90 22.13 -7.43
C ALA A 70 -6.73 22.22 -6.14
N ALA A 71 -7.67 23.18 -6.05
CA ALA A 71 -8.52 23.34 -4.88
C ALA A 71 -9.53 22.19 -4.74
N ILE A 72 -10.17 21.74 -5.84
CA ILE A 72 -11.16 20.65 -5.81
C ILE A 72 -10.47 19.32 -5.50
N ASN A 73 -9.34 19.03 -6.13
CA ASN A 73 -8.57 17.80 -5.87
C ASN A 73 -8.07 17.72 -4.43
N LEU A 74 -7.63 18.86 -3.88
CA LEU A 74 -7.22 18.94 -2.49
C LEU A 74 -8.40 18.73 -1.53
N GLN A 75 -9.60 19.22 -1.85
CA GLN A 75 -10.80 18.99 -1.04
C GLN A 75 -11.15 17.50 -0.94
N TRP A 76 -11.13 16.76 -2.06
CA TRP A 76 -11.37 15.31 -2.04
C TRP A 76 -10.29 14.54 -1.28
N PHE A 77 -9.03 14.97 -1.39
CA PHE A 77 -7.93 14.38 -0.63
C PHE A 77 -8.10 14.64 0.88
N VAL A 78 -8.44 15.87 1.27
CA VAL A 78 -8.72 16.22 2.66
C VAL A 78 -9.97 15.49 3.18
N LEU A 79 -10.98 15.29 2.33
CA LEU A 79 -12.17 14.52 2.69
C LEU A 79 -11.84 13.04 2.94
N SER A 80 -11.08 12.39 2.07
CA SER A 80 -10.66 11.00 2.27
C SER A 80 -9.81 10.83 3.53
N LEU A 81 -8.92 11.78 3.80
CA LEU A 81 -8.16 11.85 5.06
C LEU A 81 -9.10 12.05 6.26
N GLY A 82 -10.06 12.96 6.15
CA GLY A 82 -11.07 13.23 7.17
C GLY A 82 -11.92 12.00 7.49
N ILE A 83 -12.39 11.27 6.49
CA ILE A 83 -13.14 10.03 6.66
C ILE A 83 -12.27 8.98 7.33
N GLY A 84 -11.05 8.74 6.85
CA GLY A 84 -10.14 7.78 7.47
C GLY A 84 -9.87 8.09 8.95
N THR A 85 -9.62 9.36 9.27
CA THR A 85 -9.42 9.80 10.67
C THR A 85 -10.68 9.64 11.53
N ALA A 86 -11.86 10.01 11.01
CA ALA A 86 -13.13 9.85 11.70
C ALA A 86 -13.43 8.37 11.97
N MET A 87 -13.17 7.49 11.00
CA MET A 87 -13.32 6.05 11.15
C MET A 87 -12.34 5.46 12.17
N GLY A 88 -11.10 5.96 12.22
CA GLY A 88 -10.12 5.58 13.23
C GLY A 88 -10.55 5.99 14.64
N PHE A 89 -11.07 7.21 14.78
CA PHE A 89 -11.62 7.67 16.05
C PHE A 89 -12.87 6.87 16.47
N MET A 90 -13.73 6.51 15.52
CA MET A 90 -14.89 5.66 15.78
C MET A 90 -14.44 4.27 16.27
N LEU A 91 -13.47 3.64 15.61
CA LEU A 91 -12.91 2.35 16.05
C LEU A 91 -12.30 2.47 17.46
N TYR A 92 -11.62 3.57 17.75
CA TYR A 92 -11.11 3.87 19.08
C TYR A 92 -12.23 3.94 20.13
N LEU A 93 -13.32 4.66 19.85
CA LEU A 93 -14.47 4.75 20.77
C LEU A 93 -15.09 3.38 21.06
N LEU A 94 -15.24 2.53 20.03
CA LEU A 94 -15.78 1.17 20.17
C LEU A 94 -14.87 0.27 21.02
N THR A 95 -13.56 0.39 20.84
CA THR A 95 -12.55 -0.46 21.50
C THR A 95 -12.08 0.05 22.86
N ARG A 96 -12.57 1.23 23.29
CA ARG A 96 -12.31 1.80 24.61
C ARG A 96 -12.97 0.98 25.72
N VAL A 97 -14.11 0.34 25.44
CA VAL A 97 -14.77 -0.58 26.38
C VAL A 97 -13.96 -1.88 26.43
N HIS A 98 -13.88 -2.53 27.59
CA HIS A 98 -13.18 -3.80 27.72
C HIS A 98 -13.88 -4.88 26.89
N CYS A 99 -13.36 -5.14 25.70
CA CYS A 99 -13.88 -6.15 24.78
C CYS A 99 -13.10 -7.46 24.88
N ARG A 100 -13.78 -8.58 24.64
CA ARG A 100 -13.13 -9.88 24.42
C ARG A 100 -12.47 -9.90 23.04
N GLU A 101 -11.52 -10.82 22.81
CA GLU A 101 -10.84 -10.94 21.50
C GLU A 101 -11.82 -11.19 20.33
N GLU A 102 -12.89 -11.97 20.56
CA GLU A 102 -13.93 -12.26 19.56
C GLU A 102 -14.73 -11.01 19.20
N GLU A 103 -15.08 -10.17 20.17
CA GLU A 103 -15.77 -8.90 19.95
C GLU A 103 -14.86 -7.90 19.22
N LEU A 104 -13.58 -7.88 19.59
CA LEU A 104 -12.58 -7.03 18.94
C LEU A 104 -12.44 -7.38 17.45
N LEU A 105 -12.45 -8.68 17.11
CA LEU A 105 -12.44 -9.15 15.73
C LEU A 105 -13.63 -8.58 14.95
N ILE A 106 -14.83 -8.70 15.52
CA ILE A 106 -16.07 -8.23 14.89
C ILE A 106 -16.01 -6.71 14.67
N PHE A 107 -15.52 -5.95 15.64
CA PHE A 107 -15.35 -4.50 15.49
C PHE A 107 -14.33 -4.12 14.42
N VAL A 108 -13.16 -4.76 14.40
CA VAL A 108 -12.14 -4.47 13.39
C VAL A 108 -12.65 -4.80 11.99
N VAL A 109 -13.17 -6.01 11.78
CA VAL A 109 -13.70 -6.44 10.46
C VAL A 109 -14.89 -5.58 10.05
N GLY A 110 -15.80 -5.28 10.98
CA GLY A 110 -16.96 -4.42 10.74
C GLY A 110 -16.56 -3.00 10.34
N MET A 111 -15.58 -2.40 11.04
CA MET A 111 -15.09 -1.06 10.74
C MET A 111 -14.31 -1.00 9.42
N VAL A 112 -13.50 -2.02 9.11
CA VAL A 112 -12.81 -2.13 7.81
C VAL A 112 -13.84 -2.26 6.67
N THR A 113 -14.86 -3.09 6.83
CA THR A 113 -15.90 -3.27 5.81
C THR A 113 -16.74 -2.01 5.63
N PHE A 114 -17.11 -1.36 6.74
CA PHE A 114 -17.93 -0.16 6.73
C PHE A 114 -17.18 1.04 6.14
N SER A 115 -15.93 1.27 6.54
CA SER A 115 -15.09 2.33 5.96
C SER A 115 -14.79 2.08 4.47
N SER A 116 -14.56 0.82 4.08
CA SER A 116 -14.43 0.44 2.66
C SER A 116 -15.71 0.76 1.88
N GLY A 117 -16.89 0.47 2.45
CA GLY A 117 -18.17 0.78 1.83
C GLY A 117 -18.39 2.28 1.63
N ILE A 118 -18.05 3.11 2.63
CA ILE A 118 -18.09 4.58 2.51
C ILE A 118 -17.12 5.06 1.42
N ALA A 119 -15.90 4.52 1.40
CA ALA A 119 -14.90 4.90 0.40
C ALA A 119 -15.39 4.58 -1.02
N LEU A 120 -15.89 3.35 -1.25
CA LEU A 120 -16.44 2.95 -2.54
C LEU A 120 -17.66 3.79 -2.96
N TYR A 121 -18.56 4.12 -2.02
CA TYR A 121 -19.72 4.95 -2.30
C TYR A 121 -19.33 6.37 -2.75
N LEU A 122 -18.23 6.90 -2.22
CA LEU A 122 -17.68 8.21 -2.57
C LEU A 122 -16.59 8.13 -3.65
N GLU A 123 -16.42 6.97 -4.31
CA GLU A 123 -15.38 6.71 -5.32
C GLU A 123 -13.93 7.00 -4.85
N LEU A 124 -13.69 6.98 -3.54
CA LEU A 124 -12.37 7.11 -2.92
C LEU A 124 -11.69 5.75 -2.80
N SER A 125 -10.36 5.72 -2.70
CA SER A 125 -9.60 4.49 -2.46
C SER A 125 -9.94 3.88 -1.09
N PRO A 126 -10.62 2.71 -1.03
CA PRO A 126 -10.84 1.98 0.22
C PRO A 126 -9.54 1.71 0.96
N LEU A 127 -8.48 1.39 0.21
CA LEU A 127 -7.20 1.03 0.77
C LEU A 127 -6.54 2.22 1.49
N PHE A 128 -6.59 3.42 0.89
CA PHE A 128 -6.11 4.65 1.52
C PHE A 128 -6.93 5.03 2.76
N VAL A 129 -8.26 4.99 2.68
CA VAL A 129 -9.15 5.33 3.81
C VAL A 129 -8.92 4.40 5.00
N ASN A 130 -8.80 3.09 4.77
CA ASN A 130 -8.50 2.10 5.81
C ASN A 130 -7.09 2.27 6.39
N ALA A 131 -6.10 2.63 5.57
CA ALA A 131 -4.76 2.93 6.06
C ALA A 131 -4.77 4.13 7.02
N MET A 132 -5.49 5.20 6.66
CA MET A 132 -5.66 6.38 7.53
C MET A 132 -6.41 6.04 8.82
N MET A 133 -7.42 5.16 8.77
CA MET A 133 -8.08 4.61 9.96
C MET A 133 -7.09 3.89 10.88
N GLY A 134 -6.25 3.01 10.33
CA GLY A 134 -5.23 2.29 11.09
C GLY A 134 -4.17 3.22 11.70
N ILE A 135 -3.68 4.20 10.93
CA ILE A 135 -2.72 5.21 11.41
C ILE A 135 -3.34 6.01 12.57
N THR A 136 -4.59 6.45 12.43
CA THR A 136 -5.27 7.22 13.47
C THR A 136 -5.46 6.41 14.74
N MET A 137 -5.88 5.15 14.61
CA MET A 137 -6.05 4.24 15.74
C MET A 137 -4.72 3.98 16.47
N ALA A 138 -3.64 3.73 15.73
CA ALA A 138 -2.32 3.48 16.30
C ALA A 138 -1.75 4.67 17.10
N ASN A 139 -2.18 5.90 16.79
CA ASN A 139 -1.75 7.13 17.47
C ASN A 139 -2.65 7.50 18.66
N LEU A 140 -3.79 6.85 18.85
CA LEU A 140 -4.67 7.06 19.99
C LEU A 140 -4.28 6.14 21.16
N PRO A 141 -4.43 6.59 22.42
CA PRO A 141 -4.12 5.77 23.58
C PRO A 141 -5.15 4.65 23.73
N GLY A 142 -4.74 3.39 23.90
CA GLY A 142 -5.71 2.31 24.05
C GLY A 142 -5.15 0.91 23.86
N SER A 143 -6.00 -0.01 23.39
CA SER A 143 -5.72 -1.44 23.20
C SER A 143 -4.97 -1.74 21.89
N ASN A 144 -4.05 -0.87 21.49
CA ASN A 144 -3.34 -0.94 20.20
C ASN A 144 -2.59 -2.26 20.01
N ASP A 145 -1.93 -2.76 21.06
CA ASP A 145 -1.22 -4.04 21.02
C ASP A 145 -2.17 -5.22 20.81
N ARG A 146 -3.37 -5.19 21.39
CA ARG A 146 -4.38 -6.25 21.22
C ARG A 146 -4.88 -6.28 19.78
N ILE A 147 -5.17 -5.11 19.22
CA ILE A 147 -5.60 -4.95 17.83
C ILE A 147 -4.48 -5.39 16.88
N PHE A 148 -3.26 -4.90 17.08
CA PHE A 148 -2.11 -5.28 16.27
C PHE A 148 -1.87 -6.80 16.28
N ASN A 149 -1.86 -7.43 17.44
CA ASN A 149 -1.68 -8.89 17.54
C ASN A 149 -2.82 -9.67 16.86
N LEU A 150 -4.05 -9.18 16.96
CA LEU A 150 -5.19 -9.75 16.26
C LEU A 150 -5.02 -9.63 14.74
N LEU A 151 -4.70 -8.45 14.22
CA LEU A 151 -4.46 -8.24 12.79
C LEU A 151 -3.27 -9.06 12.29
N ALA A 152 -2.15 -9.11 13.02
CA ALA A 152 -0.98 -9.88 12.64
C ALA A 152 -1.26 -11.39 12.55
N ARG A 153 -2.16 -11.93 13.39
CA ARG A 153 -2.62 -13.33 13.30
C ARG A 153 -3.47 -13.58 12.05
N LEU A 154 -4.29 -12.60 11.67
CA LEU A 154 -5.22 -12.71 10.54
C LEU A 154 -4.58 -12.34 9.20
N GLU A 155 -3.51 -11.57 9.21
CA GLU A 155 -2.84 -11.10 7.99
C GLU A 155 -2.53 -12.26 7.05
N ARG A 156 -1.94 -13.35 7.57
CA ARG A 156 -1.55 -14.50 6.76
C ARG A 156 -2.72 -15.21 6.05
N PRO A 157 -3.80 -15.64 6.73
CA PRO A 157 -4.92 -16.29 6.05
C PRO A 157 -5.63 -15.33 5.08
N PHE A 158 -5.84 -14.07 5.46
CA PHE A 158 -6.46 -13.09 4.56
C PHE A 158 -5.60 -12.81 3.33
N TYR A 159 -4.26 -12.76 3.49
CA TYR A 159 -3.33 -12.58 2.39
C TYR A 159 -3.40 -13.71 1.37
N ILE A 160 -3.48 -14.96 1.82
CA ILE A 160 -3.60 -16.13 0.94
C ILE A 160 -4.92 -16.08 0.15
N VAL A 161 -6.04 -15.83 0.84
CA VAL A 161 -7.35 -15.73 0.18
C VAL A 161 -7.36 -14.57 -0.82
N PHE A 162 -6.80 -13.43 -0.44
CA PHE A 162 -6.66 -12.27 -1.30
C PHE A 162 -5.86 -12.59 -2.58
N LEU A 163 -4.70 -13.26 -2.48
CA LEU A 163 -3.90 -13.64 -3.64
C LEU A 163 -4.61 -14.65 -4.55
N ILE A 164 -5.34 -15.61 -3.97
CA ILE A 164 -6.14 -16.56 -4.75
C ILE A 164 -7.22 -15.83 -5.54
N LEU A 165 -7.94 -14.89 -4.92
CA LEU A 165 -8.97 -14.10 -5.59
C LEU A 165 -8.37 -13.16 -6.65
N ALA A 166 -7.26 -12.50 -6.33
CA ALA A 166 -6.50 -11.66 -7.26
C ALA A 166 -6.09 -12.47 -8.51
N GLY A 167 -5.57 -13.68 -8.33
CA GLY A 167 -5.21 -14.58 -9.42
C GLY A 167 -6.41 -15.12 -10.19
N ALA A 168 -7.54 -15.37 -9.53
CA ALA A 168 -8.77 -15.85 -10.16
C ALA A 168 -9.46 -14.78 -11.04
N ILE A 169 -9.38 -13.51 -10.62
CA ILE A 169 -9.91 -12.37 -11.39
C ILE A 169 -8.97 -12.01 -12.56
N TRP A 170 -7.69 -12.36 -12.46
CA TRP A 170 -6.70 -11.97 -13.45
C TRP A 170 -6.94 -12.63 -14.81
N GLN A 171 -7.16 -11.79 -15.81
CA GLN A 171 -7.26 -12.20 -17.21
C GLN A 171 -6.12 -11.53 -18.00
N PRO A 172 -5.10 -12.29 -18.46
CA PRO A 172 -4.01 -11.74 -19.26
C PRO A 172 -4.53 -11.42 -20.67
N GLY A 173 -5.12 -10.24 -20.83
CA GLY A 173 -5.83 -9.86 -22.06
C GLY A 173 -4.98 -9.17 -23.12
N SER A 174 -3.74 -8.74 -22.82
CA SER A 174 -2.96 -7.90 -23.74
C SER A 174 -1.48 -8.28 -23.83
N PRO A 175 -0.94 -8.52 -25.05
CA PRO A 175 0.48 -8.79 -25.26
C PRO A 175 1.35 -7.56 -24.94
N TRP A 176 0.77 -6.36 -24.86
CA TRP A 176 1.48 -5.13 -24.45
C TRP A 176 1.84 -5.09 -22.97
N ALA A 177 1.21 -5.91 -22.13
CA ALA A 177 1.52 -5.94 -20.71
C ALA A 177 2.94 -6.45 -20.42
N LEU A 178 3.48 -7.35 -21.24
CA LEU A 178 4.82 -7.91 -21.05
C LEU A 178 5.95 -6.87 -21.25
N PRO A 179 6.03 -6.12 -22.37
CA PRO A 179 7.04 -5.08 -22.53
C PRO A 179 6.86 -3.95 -21.50
N LEU A 180 5.62 -3.62 -21.12
CA LEU A 180 5.36 -2.66 -20.05
C LEU A 180 5.85 -3.16 -18.69
N ALA A 181 5.70 -4.45 -18.38
CA ALA A 181 6.21 -5.04 -17.14
C ALA A 181 7.74 -5.01 -17.09
N ALA A 182 8.41 -5.31 -18.21
CA ALA A 182 9.86 -5.20 -18.31
C ALA A 182 10.33 -3.75 -18.13
N LEU A 183 9.65 -2.78 -18.74
CA LEU A 183 9.94 -1.37 -18.58
C LEU A 183 9.70 -0.91 -17.13
N TYR A 184 8.59 -1.30 -16.54
CA TYR A 184 8.23 -1.01 -15.14
C TYR A 184 9.29 -1.55 -14.17
N LEU A 185 9.69 -2.81 -14.31
CA LEU A 185 10.71 -3.46 -13.48
C LEU A 185 12.06 -2.77 -13.62
N SER A 186 12.49 -2.47 -14.86
CA SER A 186 13.78 -1.81 -15.09
C SER A 186 13.82 -0.40 -14.50
N LEU A 187 12.77 0.41 -14.69
CA LEU A 187 12.66 1.73 -14.06
C LEU A 187 12.66 1.63 -12.52
N ARG A 188 11.98 0.63 -11.96
CA ARG A 188 11.94 0.40 -10.51
C ARG A 188 13.30 0.01 -9.95
N LEU A 189 14.03 -0.88 -10.63
CA LEU A 189 15.40 -1.24 -10.29
C LEU A 189 16.31 -0.01 -10.27
N VAL A 190 16.28 0.79 -11.33
CA VAL A 190 17.09 2.01 -11.43
C VAL A 190 16.70 3.00 -10.32
N GLY A 191 15.40 3.17 -10.05
CA GLY A 191 14.90 4.05 -8.99
C GLY A 191 15.36 3.63 -7.59
N LYS A 192 15.22 2.35 -7.23
CA LYS A 192 15.62 1.84 -5.90
C LYS A 192 17.15 1.83 -5.71
N LEU A 193 17.91 1.44 -6.74
CA LEU A 193 19.37 1.46 -6.71
C LEU A 193 19.91 2.89 -6.66
N GLY A 194 19.39 3.77 -7.53
CA GLY A 194 19.75 5.18 -7.57
C GLY A 194 19.38 5.91 -6.27
N GLY A 195 18.19 5.67 -5.74
CA GLY A 195 17.73 6.20 -4.46
C GLY A 195 18.59 5.72 -3.29
N GLY A 196 18.93 4.42 -3.24
CA GLY A 196 19.83 3.87 -2.22
C GLY A 196 21.25 4.44 -2.31
N TYR A 197 21.78 4.63 -3.52
CA TYR A 197 23.08 5.26 -3.74
C TYR A 197 23.09 6.73 -3.31
N LEU A 198 22.04 7.49 -3.67
CA LEU A 198 21.92 8.88 -3.29
C LEU A 198 21.75 9.04 -1.77
N ALA A 199 20.93 8.19 -1.14
CA ALA A 199 20.78 8.16 0.31
C ALA A 199 22.13 7.87 1.01
N ALA A 200 22.92 6.92 0.51
CA ALA A 200 24.24 6.63 1.03
C ALA A 200 25.23 7.79 0.90
N ARG A 201 25.10 8.60 -0.16
CA ARG A 201 25.97 9.77 -0.42
C ARG A 201 25.57 11.00 0.40
N LEU A 202 24.27 11.19 0.64
CA LEU A 202 23.74 12.31 1.42
C LEU A 202 23.78 12.04 2.94
N ALA A 203 23.87 10.79 3.36
CA ALA A 203 23.98 10.43 4.76
C ALA A 203 25.35 10.84 5.36
N THR A 204 25.29 11.42 6.55
CA THR A 204 26.44 11.69 7.41
C THR A 204 27.12 10.40 7.87
N ASP A 205 28.42 10.47 8.17
CA ASP A 205 29.27 9.31 8.51
C ASP A 205 28.67 8.40 9.60
N ASP A 206 27.98 8.97 10.60
CA ASP A 206 27.39 8.22 11.72
C ASP A 206 26.17 7.35 11.33
N PHE A 207 25.51 7.66 10.20
CA PHE A 207 24.29 7.00 9.74
C PHE A 207 24.37 6.51 8.29
N ARG A 208 25.58 6.30 7.76
CA ARG A 208 25.73 5.85 6.36
C ARG A 208 25.09 4.47 6.18
N PRO A 209 24.03 4.36 5.36
CA PRO A 209 23.44 3.07 5.07
C PRO A 209 24.43 2.19 4.29
N PRO A 210 24.34 0.86 4.46
CA PRO A 210 25.26 -0.08 3.84
C PRO A 210 25.17 -0.04 2.30
N LYS A 211 26.32 -0.25 1.64
CA LYS A 211 26.40 -0.42 0.18
C LYS A 211 25.59 -1.67 -0.20
N GLY A 212 24.39 -1.47 -0.74
CA GLY A 212 23.44 -2.55 -1.02
C GLY A 212 22.01 -2.29 -0.53
N LEU A 213 21.76 -1.20 0.21
CA LEU A 213 20.42 -0.83 0.67
C LEU A 213 19.38 -0.85 -0.47
N GLY A 214 19.74 -0.27 -1.62
CA GLY A 214 18.85 -0.23 -2.79
C GLY A 214 18.44 -1.61 -3.29
N MET A 215 19.36 -2.59 -3.28
CA MET A 215 19.07 -3.99 -3.65
C MET A 215 18.11 -4.64 -2.67
N GLY A 216 18.25 -4.37 -1.36
CA GLY A 216 17.36 -4.90 -0.33
C GLY A 216 15.93 -4.36 -0.41
N LEU A 217 15.69 -3.27 -1.15
CA LEU A 217 14.38 -2.62 -1.30
C LEU A 217 13.70 -2.90 -2.65
N VAL A 218 14.27 -3.81 -3.45
CA VAL A 218 13.72 -4.11 -4.79
C VAL A 218 12.47 -4.97 -4.72
N SER A 219 12.37 -5.87 -3.73
CA SER A 219 11.28 -6.86 -3.67
C SER A 219 9.89 -6.20 -3.66
N GLN A 220 8.95 -6.76 -4.42
CA GLN A 220 7.54 -6.35 -4.44
C GLN A 220 6.68 -7.40 -3.74
N GLY A 221 5.62 -6.96 -3.08
CA GLY A 221 4.77 -7.88 -2.34
C GLY A 221 3.31 -7.49 -2.39
N GLY A 222 2.55 -8.08 -1.47
CA GLY A 222 1.10 -7.98 -1.38
C GLY A 222 0.48 -6.60 -1.48
N ILE A 223 1.14 -5.59 -0.90
CA ILE A 223 0.63 -4.21 -0.90
C ILE A 223 0.49 -3.69 -2.34
N ALA A 224 1.42 -4.00 -3.24
CA ALA A 224 1.32 -3.56 -4.63
C ALA A 224 0.16 -4.24 -5.37
N VAL A 225 -0.06 -5.53 -5.09
CA VAL A 225 -1.22 -6.27 -5.63
C VAL A 225 -2.51 -5.66 -5.09
N ALA A 226 -2.56 -5.33 -3.81
CA ALA A 226 -3.72 -4.69 -3.19
C ALA A 226 -4.02 -3.32 -3.82
N MET A 227 -3.02 -2.48 -4.03
CA MET A 227 -3.18 -1.18 -4.71
C MET A 227 -3.69 -1.31 -6.14
N VAL A 228 -3.22 -2.29 -6.91
CA VAL A 228 -3.68 -2.47 -8.29
C VAL A 228 -5.09 -3.07 -8.36
N MET A 229 -5.45 -3.91 -7.39
CA MET A 229 -6.82 -4.42 -7.22
C MET A 229 -7.77 -3.32 -6.76
N ASP A 230 -7.30 -2.39 -5.93
CA ASP A 230 -8.05 -1.19 -5.55
C ASP A 230 -8.40 -0.34 -6.77
N TYR A 231 -7.41 -0.15 -7.66
CA TYR A 231 -7.62 0.51 -8.95
C TYR A 231 -8.58 -0.25 -9.87
N TYR A 232 -8.52 -1.59 -9.87
CA TYR A 232 -9.41 -2.43 -10.66
C TYR A 232 -10.89 -2.26 -10.30
N GLN A 233 -11.19 -2.08 -9.00
CA GLN A 233 -12.56 -1.91 -8.52
C GLN A 233 -13.25 -0.64 -9.04
N LEU A 234 -12.50 0.37 -9.47
CA LEU A 234 -13.06 1.62 -9.96
C LEU A 234 -13.60 1.55 -11.39
N GLY A 235 -13.18 0.55 -12.16
CA GLY A 235 -13.63 0.38 -13.53
C GLY A 235 -12.74 -0.52 -14.35
N SER A 236 -13.34 -1.55 -14.94
CA SER A 236 -12.68 -2.51 -15.84
C SER A 236 -12.58 -1.94 -17.27
N THR A 237 -11.66 -1.00 -17.47
CA THR A 237 -11.24 -0.60 -18.82
C THR A 237 -10.11 -1.49 -19.33
N GLU A 238 -9.87 -1.53 -20.64
CA GLU A 238 -8.71 -2.24 -21.21
C GLU A 238 -7.38 -1.77 -20.60
N LEU A 239 -7.25 -0.46 -20.34
CA LEU A 239 -6.06 0.12 -19.70
C LEU A 239 -5.89 -0.38 -18.25
N THR A 240 -6.98 -0.52 -17.50
CA THR A 240 -6.96 -1.10 -16.16
C THR A 240 -6.42 -2.52 -16.19
N GLY A 241 -6.87 -3.35 -17.15
CA GLY A 241 -6.39 -4.72 -17.32
C GLY A 241 -4.90 -4.81 -17.65
N VAL A 242 -4.38 -3.90 -18.49
CA VAL A 242 -2.95 -3.80 -18.81
C VAL A 242 -2.14 -3.43 -17.57
N VAL A 243 -2.59 -2.45 -16.78
CA VAL A 243 -1.91 -2.00 -15.54
C VAL A 243 -1.86 -3.13 -14.50
N VAL A 244 -3.00 -3.80 -14.26
CA VAL A 244 -3.08 -4.94 -13.33
C VAL A 244 -2.13 -6.05 -13.76
N THR A 245 -2.17 -6.44 -15.04
CA THR A 245 -1.29 -7.50 -15.57
C THR A 245 0.19 -7.12 -15.46
N THR A 246 0.53 -5.85 -15.72
CA THR A 246 1.90 -5.33 -15.61
C THR A 246 2.43 -5.48 -14.19
N VAL A 247 1.65 -5.04 -13.18
CA VAL A 247 2.04 -5.12 -11.77
C VAL A 247 2.10 -6.56 -11.28
N LEU A 248 1.14 -7.41 -11.67
CA LEU A 248 1.15 -8.82 -11.29
C LEU A 248 2.37 -9.56 -11.83
N ILE A 249 2.71 -9.37 -13.11
CA ILE A 249 3.94 -9.95 -13.68
C ILE A 249 5.17 -9.42 -12.93
N ALA A 250 5.21 -8.12 -12.63
CA ALA A 250 6.33 -7.54 -11.88
C ALA A 250 6.48 -8.13 -10.47
N VAL A 251 5.37 -8.38 -9.77
CA VAL A 251 5.38 -9.05 -8.46
C VAL A 251 5.86 -10.48 -8.60
N ILE A 252 5.32 -11.27 -9.54
CA ILE A 252 5.73 -12.67 -9.74
C ILE A 252 7.23 -12.82 -10.04
N VAL A 253 7.81 -11.86 -10.76
CA VAL A 253 9.24 -11.88 -11.12
C VAL A 253 10.15 -11.43 -9.96
N ASN A 254 9.63 -10.67 -9.00
CA ASN A 254 10.42 -9.89 -8.05
C ASN A 254 10.04 -10.11 -6.56
N GLU A 255 9.13 -11.05 -6.28
CA GLU A 255 8.83 -11.57 -4.94
C GLU A 255 9.80 -12.68 -4.57
#